data_AF-A0A349YS51-F1
#
_entry.id   AF-A0A349YS51-F1
#
_cell.length_a   1.000
_cell.length_b   1.000
_cell.length_c   1.000
_cell.angle_alpha   90.00
_cell.angle_beta   90.00
_cell.angle_gamma   90.00
#
_symmetry.space_group_name_H-M   'P 1'
#
loop_
_entity.id
_entity.type
_entity.pdbx_description
1 polymer ?
#
loop_
_entity_poly.entity_id
_entity_poly.type
_entity_poly.pdbx_seq_one_letter_code
_entity_poly.pdbx_strand_id
1 'polypeptide(L)'
;MQNGERSNAEQFDNKIDPVLDSIGGFYGAITYASGFTFHEEGKTMGLSSYGDSSMLKEIRSYTSLKEKGAFGFSLEGMRMLYELREQWEKETDKERQFEIRANIAYAGQKIAEDAIIHAASYLKEETKADNICIAGGVALNSVANYKLYKTGLFKNYFIQPAAGDNGTSIGAAYYGWHMVMNQPRQV
;
A
#
# COMPACT_ATOMS: atom_id res chain seq x y z
N MET A 1 28.22 22.56 19.13
CA MET A 1 27.67 21.55 18.20
C MET A 1 26.36 21.07 18.80
N GLN A 2 25.25 21.71 18.42
CA GLN A 2 23.90 21.25 18.80
C GLN A 2 23.44 20.31 17.70
N ASN A 3 23.28 19.03 18.04
CA ASN A 3 22.58 18.06 17.21
C ASN A 3 21.11 18.43 17.23
N GLY A 4 20.65 19.11 16.18
CA GLY A 4 19.23 19.32 15.94
C GLY A 4 18.60 17.99 15.52
N GLU A 5 17.80 17.41 16.41
CA GLU A 5 16.80 16.42 16.05
C GLU A 5 15.87 17.07 15.02
N ARG A 6 16.04 16.72 13.74
CA ARG A 6 15.05 17.06 12.72
C ARG A 6 13.76 16.36 13.09
N SER A 7 12.70 17.14 13.29
CA SER A 7 11.38 16.57 13.56
C SER A 7 10.98 15.64 12.39
N ASN A 8 10.32 14.51 12.68
CA ASN A 8 9.91 13.53 11.66
C ASN A 8 9.08 14.13 10.51
N ALA A 9 8.51 15.33 10.69
CA ALA A 9 7.76 16.04 9.65
C ALA A 9 8.64 16.61 8.52
N GLU A 10 9.95 16.84 8.75
CA GLU A 10 10.86 17.40 7.74
C GLU A 10 11.40 16.36 6.74
N GLN A 11 11.05 15.08 6.89
CA GLN A 11 11.52 13.99 6.01
C GLN A 11 10.77 13.86 4.68
N PHE A 12 9.63 14.52 4.52
CA PHE A 12 8.77 14.33 3.35
C PHE A 12 8.76 15.57 2.46
N ASP A 13 9.59 15.56 1.41
CA ASP A 13 9.49 16.51 0.30
C ASP A 13 8.13 16.33 -0.42
N ASN A 14 7.58 17.44 -0.92
CA ASN A 14 6.38 17.47 -1.76
C ASN A 14 6.64 16.93 -3.17
N LYS A 15 7.90 16.73 -3.55
CA LYS A 15 8.26 16.02 -4.78
C LYS A 15 7.95 14.52 -4.63
N ILE A 16 7.15 13.98 -5.55
CA ILE A 16 6.79 12.55 -5.56
C ILE A 16 7.98 11.73 -6.04
N ASP A 17 8.45 10.80 -5.22
CA ASP A 17 9.41 9.77 -5.62
C ASP A 17 8.65 8.50 -6.05
N PRO A 18 8.74 8.07 -7.32
CA PRO A 18 7.93 6.96 -7.83
C PRO A 18 8.21 5.61 -7.16
N VAL A 19 9.33 5.46 -6.44
CA VAL A 19 9.71 4.25 -5.73
C VAL A 19 9.34 4.35 -4.25
N LEU A 20 9.78 5.41 -3.57
CA LEU A 20 9.56 5.58 -2.14
C LEU A 20 8.12 6.00 -1.79
N ASP A 21 7.46 6.79 -2.63
CA ASP A 21 6.08 7.21 -2.40
C ASP A 21 5.04 6.18 -2.92
N SER A 22 5.49 5.00 -3.33
CA SER A 22 4.63 3.91 -3.79
C SER A 22 4.06 3.10 -2.61
N ILE A 23 2.73 3.03 -2.51
CA ILE A 23 2.04 2.11 -1.58
C ILE A 23 2.48 0.66 -1.83
N GLY A 24 2.69 0.28 -3.09
CA GLY A 24 3.18 -1.05 -3.46
C GLY A 24 4.60 -1.30 -3.00
N GLY A 25 5.48 -0.30 -3.12
CA GLY A 25 6.86 -0.36 -2.60
C GLY A 25 6.90 -0.53 -1.08
N PHE A 26 6.11 0.26 -0.36
CA PHE A 26 5.94 0.12 1.08
C PHE A 26 5.41 -1.27 1.47
N TYR A 27 4.33 -1.74 0.82
CA TYR A 27 3.73 -3.04 1.15
C TYR A 27 4.66 -4.21 0.80
N GLY A 28 5.49 -4.07 -0.24
CA GLY A 28 6.57 -5.00 -0.56
C GLY A 28 7.65 -5.01 0.53
N ALA A 29 8.03 -3.86 1.07
CA ALA A 29 8.97 -3.78 2.20
C ALA A 29 8.40 -4.42 3.48
N ILE A 30 7.11 -4.21 3.78
CA ILE A 30 6.41 -4.90 4.87
C ILE A 30 6.40 -6.41 4.65
N THR A 31 6.16 -6.86 3.42
CA THR A 31 6.16 -8.28 3.05
C THR A 31 7.52 -8.91 3.29
N TYR A 32 8.59 -8.23 2.88
CA TYR A 32 9.95 -8.64 3.18
C TYR A 32 10.22 -8.69 4.70
N ALA A 33 9.86 -7.63 5.43
CA ALA A 33 10.06 -7.53 6.87
C ALA A 33 9.28 -8.61 7.66
N SER A 34 8.13 -9.05 7.14
CA SER A 34 7.33 -10.12 7.72
C SER A 34 7.87 -11.53 7.41
N GLY A 35 9.00 -11.63 6.68
CA GLY A 35 9.70 -12.88 6.38
C GLY A 35 9.28 -13.55 5.07
N PHE A 36 8.59 -12.84 4.19
CA PHE A 36 8.23 -13.32 2.86
C PHE A 36 9.15 -12.73 1.79
N THR A 37 8.94 -13.15 0.54
CA THR A 37 9.72 -12.75 -0.63
C THR A 37 8.84 -12.04 -1.67
N PHE A 38 9.44 -11.69 -2.80
CA PHE A 38 8.76 -10.98 -3.88
C PHE A 38 7.53 -11.75 -4.39
N HIS A 39 6.43 -11.04 -4.67
CA HIS A 39 5.14 -11.62 -5.10
C HIS A 39 4.40 -12.45 -4.04
N GLU A 40 4.77 -12.35 -2.77
CA GLU A 40 4.10 -13.02 -1.66
C GLU A 40 3.27 -12.05 -0.79
N GLU A 41 2.91 -10.87 -1.31
CA GLU A 41 2.13 -9.85 -0.60
C GLU A 41 0.77 -10.38 -0.12
N GLY A 42 0.20 -11.36 -0.83
CA GLY A 42 -1.01 -12.06 -0.39
C GLY A 42 -0.83 -12.84 0.92
N LYS A 43 0.38 -13.34 1.21
CA LYS A 43 0.70 -13.99 2.49
C LYS A 43 0.78 -12.98 3.62
N THR A 44 1.35 -11.81 3.36
CA THR A 44 1.36 -10.67 4.30
C THR A 44 -0.07 -10.27 4.66
N MET A 45 -0.95 -10.15 3.66
CA MET A 45 -2.37 -9.85 3.87
C MET A 45 -3.08 -10.92 4.70
N GLY A 46 -2.74 -12.20 4.53
CA GLY A 46 -3.27 -13.27 5.40
C GLY A 46 -2.73 -13.17 6.83
N LEU A 47 -1.42 -12.99 6.96
CA LEU A 47 -0.71 -12.92 8.23
C LEU A 47 -1.16 -11.72 9.09
N SER A 48 -1.52 -10.59 8.46
CA SER A 48 -1.94 -9.38 9.17
C SER A 48 -3.15 -9.59 10.08
N SER A 49 -3.97 -10.61 9.84
CA SER A 49 -5.13 -10.93 10.68
C SER A 49 -4.78 -11.52 12.05
N TYR A 50 -3.53 -11.97 12.23
CA TYR A 50 -3.03 -12.55 13.49
C TYR A 50 -2.25 -11.56 14.36
N GLY A 51 -1.98 -10.35 13.86
CA GLY A 51 -1.21 -9.33 14.57
C GLY A 51 -2.06 -8.31 15.31
N ASP A 52 -1.37 -7.43 16.03
CA ASP A 52 -1.95 -6.33 16.78
C ASP A 52 -1.29 -4.98 16.47
N SER A 53 -1.77 -3.92 17.13
CA SER A 53 -1.31 -2.55 16.90
C SER A 53 0.03 -2.18 17.54
N SER A 54 0.74 -3.10 18.19
CA SER A 54 1.97 -2.82 18.94
C SER A 54 3.05 -2.12 18.10
N MET A 55 3.18 -2.49 16.82
CA MET A 55 4.15 -1.89 15.90
C MET A 55 3.57 -0.77 15.02
N LEU A 56 2.26 -0.53 15.10
CA LEU A 56 1.58 0.40 14.21
C LEU A 56 2.12 1.83 14.34
N LYS A 57 2.31 2.31 15.57
CA LYS A 57 2.76 3.68 15.83
C LYS A 57 4.18 3.92 15.28
N GLU A 58 5.07 2.95 15.50
CA GLU A 58 6.47 3.03 15.07
C GLU A 58 6.58 3.01 13.55
N ILE A 59 6.02 2.00 12.88
CA ILE A 59 6.07 1.90 11.41
C ILE A 59 5.39 3.12 10.76
N ARG A 60 4.25 3.58 11.30
CA ARG A 60 3.53 4.75 10.77
C ARG A 60 4.35 6.03 10.85
N SER A 61 5.26 6.16 11.81
CA SER A 61 6.07 7.38 11.96
C SER A 61 7.01 7.64 10.77
N TYR A 62 7.27 6.62 9.95
CA TYR A 62 8.04 6.72 8.70
C TYR A 62 7.17 6.87 7.45
N THR A 63 5.87 7.08 7.64
CA THR A 63 4.90 7.22 6.55
C THR A 63 4.17 8.55 6.63
N SER A 64 3.68 9.04 5.50
CA SER A 64 2.89 10.26 5.43
C SER A 64 1.74 10.11 4.44
N LEU A 65 0.57 10.64 4.81
CA LEU A 65 -0.52 10.90 3.88
C LEU A 65 -0.32 12.33 3.37
N LYS A 66 0.23 12.47 2.17
CA LYS A 66 0.58 13.75 1.54
C LYS A 66 -0.66 14.38 0.88
N GLU A 67 -0.54 15.62 0.43
CA GLU A 67 -1.61 16.28 -0.33
C GLU A 67 -2.00 15.51 -1.59
N LYS A 68 -3.18 15.80 -2.13
CA LYS A 68 -3.69 15.23 -3.39
C LYS A 68 -3.71 13.70 -3.42
N GLY A 69 -4.02 13.09 -2.27
CA GLY A 69 -4.14 11.63 -2.15
C GLY A 69 -2.82 10.88 -2.24
N ALA A 70 -1.67 11.57 -2.26
CA ALA A 70 -0.37 10.93 -2.34
C ALA A 70 0.02 10.27 -1.00
N PHE A 71 0.84 9.23 -1.09
CA PHE A 71 1.43 8.54 0.05
C PHE A 71 2.93 8.85 0.09
N GLY A 72 3.53 8.75 1.27
CA GLY A 72 4.97 8.85 1.43
C GLY A 72 5.50 7.79 2.37
N PHE A 73 6.68 7.26 2.06
CA PHE A 73 7.43 6.36 2.91
C PHE A 73 8.91 6.71 2.86
N SER A 74 9.55 6.85 4.02
CA SER A 74 10.94 7.30 4.08
C SER A 74 11.94 6.17 3.90
N LEU A 75 13.14 6.53 3.45
CA LEU A 75 14.26 5.59 3.33
C LEU A 75 14.69 5.04 4.69
N GLU A 76 14.61 5.86 5.74
CA GLU A 76 14.81 5.45 7.13
C GLU A 76 13.81 4.38 7.55
N GLY A 77 12.53 4.53 7.18
CA GLY A 77 11.52 3.50 7.41
C GLY A 77 11.84 2.21 6.68
N MET A 78 12.33 2.30 5.44
CA MET A 78 12.77 1.12 4.70
C MET A 78 13.91 0.41 5.42
N ARG A 79 14.94 1.13 5.87
CA ARG A 79 16.05 0.53 6.64
C ARG A 79 15.56 -0.12 7.93
N MET A 80 14.70 0.56 8.68
CA MET A 80 14.11 0.03 9.91
C MET A 80 13.36 -1.29 9.67
N LEU A 81 12.59 -1.41 8.59
CA LEU A 81 11.91 -2.65 8.23
C LEU A 81 12.88 -3.82 7.92
N TYR A 82 14.03 -3.54 7.30
CA TYR A 82 15.08 -4.54 7.09
C TYR A 82 15.73 -4.96 8.42
N GLU A 83 16.01 -4.00 9.30
CA GLU A 83 16.57 -4.27 10.64
C GLU A 83 15.60 -5.08 11.50
N LEU A 84 14.31 -4.79 11.47
CA LEU A 84 13.28 -5.58 12.17
C LEU A 84 13.33 -7.04 11.74
N ARG A 85 13.55 -7.31 10.44
CA ARG A 85 13.71 -8.67 9.95
C ARG A 85 14.89 -9.37 10.59
N GLU A 86 16.05 -8.74 10.56
CA GLU A 86 17.26 -9.31 11.15
C GLU A 86 17.11 -9.55 12.66
N GLN A 87 16.35 -8.70 13.36
CA GLN A 87 16.08 -8.84 14.78
C GLN A 87 15.22 -10.08 15.08
N TRP A 88 14.07 -10.25 14.43
CA TRP A 88 13.22 -11.41 14.71
C TRP A 88 13.80 -12.71 14.13
N GLU A 89 14.63 -12.66 13.08
CA GLU A 89 15.35 -13.85 12.59
C GLU A 89 16.32 -14.43 13.64
N LYS A 90 16.86 -13.57 14.52
CA LYS A 90 17.73 -13.96 15.64
C LYS A 90 16.97 -14.40 16.89
N GLU A 91 15.67 -14.11 16.97
CA GLU A 91 14.82 -14.59 18.07
C GLU A 91 14.77 -16.12 18.04
N THR A 92 14.91 -16.77 19.19
CA THR A 92 14.92 -18.25 19.28
C THR A 92 13.54 -18.82 19.56
N ASP A 93 12.68 -18.04 20.22
CA ASP A 93 11.30 -18.42 20.50
C ASP A 93 10.43 -18.30 19.24
N LYS A 94 9.88 -19.43 18.79
CA LYS A 94 9.06 -19.50 17.57
C LYS A 94 7.71 -18.81 17.71
N GLU A 95 7.12 -18.79 18.90
CA GLU A 95 5.89 -18.05 19.15
C GLU A 95 6.17 -16.57 19.05
N ARG A 96 7.26 -16.11 19.69
CA ARG A 96 7.68 -14.72 19.62
C ARG A 96 8.03 -14.26 18.19
N GLN A 97 8.72 -15.11 17.42
CA GLN A 97 8.97 -14.85 16.00
C GLN A 97 7.65 -14.65 15.23
N PHE A 98 6.67 -15.51 15.45
CA PHE A 98 5.38 -15.42 14.78
C PHE A 98 4.64 -14.14 15.16
N GLU A 99 4.58 -13.79 16.44
CA GLU A 99 3.96 -12.55 16.93
C GLU A 99 4.57 -11.31 16.27
N ILE A 100 5.90 -11.20 16.26
CA ILE A 100 6.59 -10.04 15.66
C ILE A 100 6.23 -9.92 14.18
N ARG A 101 6.33 -11.02 13.42
CA ARG A 101 5.98 -11.03 12.00
C ARG A 101 4.52 -10.64 11.76
N ALA A 102 3.61 -11.15 12.59
CA ALA A 102 2.19 -10.82 12.52
C ALA A 102 1.91 -9.35 12.82
N ASN A 103 2.59 -8.76 13.80
CA ASN A 103 2.44 -7.37 14.19
C ASN A 103 3.00 -6.41 13.12
N ILE A 104 4.12 -6.78 12.46
CA ILE A 104 4.63 -6.06 11.28
C ILE A 104 3.59 -6.08 10.15
N ALA A 105 3.05 -7.26 9.84
CA ALA A 105 2.04 -7.42 8.80
C ALA A 105 0.75 -6.64 9.11
N TYR A 106 0.29 -6.67 10.37
CA TYR A 106 -0.86 -5.89 10.83
C TYR A 106 -0.65 -4.39 10.61
N ALA A 107 0.49 -3.88 11.05
CA ALA A 107 0.81 -2.46 10.93
C ALA A 107 0.85 -2.01 9.47
N GLY A 108 1.55 -2.77 8.61
CA GLY A 108 1.65 -2.47 7.19
C GLY A 108 0.30 -2.56 6.47
N GLN A 109 -0.52 -3.56 6.79
CA GLN A 109 -1.89 -3.68 6.28
C GLN A 109 -2.73 -2.47 6.66
N LYS A 110 -2.70 -2.05 7.93
CA LYS A 110 -3.50 -0.92 8.38
C LYS A 110 -3.07 0.40 7.73
N ILE A 111 -1.78 0.61 7.53
CA ILE A 111 -1.24 1.81 6.87
C ILE A 111 -1.61 1.81 5.39
N ALA A 112 -1.50 0.68 4.69
CA ALA A 112 -1.87 0.58 3.28
C ALA A 112 -3.38 0.81 3.06
N GLU A 113 -4.24 0.29 3.96
CA GLU A 113 -5.68 0.58 3.97
C GLU A 113 -5.96 2.07 4.06
N ASP A 114 -5.32 2.76 5.02
CA ASP A 114 -5.51 4.20 5.22
C ASP A 114 -5.00 5.00 4.02
N ALA A 115 -3.86 4.61 3.43
CA ALA A 115 -3.31 5.25 2.23
C ALA A 115 -4.22 5.10 1.00
N ILE A 116 -4.81 3.91 0.79
CA ILE A 116 -5.75 3.67 -0.29
C ILE A 116 -7.03 4.49 -0.10
N ILE A 117 -7.56 4.54 1.12
CA ILE A 117 -8.75 5.36 1.43
C ILE A 117 -8.45 6.85 1.25
N HIS A 118 -7.26 7.30 1.62
CA HIS A 118 -6.80 8.68 1.43
C HIS A 118 -6.77 9.06 -0.07
N ALA A 119 -6.14 8.22 -0.90
CA ALA A 119 -6.12 8.42 -2.35
C ALA A 119 -7.53 8.44 -2.95
N ALA A 120 -8.38 7.49 -2.54
CA ALA A 120 -9.75 7.40 -3.02
C ALA A 120 -10.62 8.60 -2.60
N SER A 121 -10.43 9.11 -1.39
CA SER A 121 -11.11 10.31 -0.89
C SER A 121 -10.75 11.53 -1.71
N TYR A 122 -9.45 11.73 -2.00
CA TYR A 122 -9.01 12.81 -2.88
C TYR A 122 -9.63 12.69 -4.28
N LEU A 123 -9.63 11.50 -4.88
CA LEU A 123 -10.25 11.29 -6.19
C LEU A 123 -11.75 11.59 -6.18
N LYS A 124 -12.47 11.23 -5.11
CA LYS A 124 -13.89 11.57 -4.95
C LYS A 124 -14.10 13.08 -4.89
N GLU A 125 -13.24 13.79 -4.15
CA GLU A 125 -13.31 15.23 -4.03
C GLU A 125 -13.01 15.95 -5.35
N GLU A 126 -12.00 15.51 -6.09
CA GLU A 126 -11.57 16.12 -7.36
C GLU A 126 -12.59 15.86 -8.48
N THR A 127 -13.02 14.61 -8.63
CA THR A 127 -13.83 14.19 -9.79
C THR A 127 -15.33 14.27 -9.56
N LYS A 128 -15.77 14.24 -8.29
CA LYS A 128 -17.17 14.05 -7.87
C LYS A 128 -17.82 12.78 -8.44
N ALA A 129 -17.05 11.86 -9.02
CA ALA A 129 -17.57 10.67 -9.67
C ALA A 129 -18.24 9.72 -8.68
N ASP A 130 -19.29 9.03 -9.13
CA ASP A 130 -19.99 8.02 -8.34
C ASP A 130 -19.38 6.62 -8.47
N ASN A 131 -18.49 6.42 -9.44
CA ASN A 131 -17.89 5.13 -9.75
C ASN A 131 -16.36 5.22 -9.60
N ILE A 132 -15.76 4.19 -9.03
CA ILE A 132 -14.30 4.04 -8.98
C ILE A 132 -13.87 2.76 -9.69
N CYS A 133 -12.83 2.88 -10.51
CA CYS A 133 -12.13 1.75 -11.12
C CYS A 133 -10.74 1.63 -10.46
N ILE A 134 -10.37 0.42 -10.03
CA ILE A 134 -9.13 0.15 -9.31
C ILE A 134 -8.33 -0.92 -10.08
N ALA A 135 -7.07 -0.60 -10.37
CA ALA A 135 -6.11 -1.47 -11.03
C ALA A 135 -4.69 -1.18 -10.49
N GLY A 136 -3.68 -1.94 -10.93
CA GLY A 136 -2.33 -1.98 -10.37
C GLY A 136 -2.17 -3.12 -9.36
N GLY A 137 -0.93 -3.57 -9.11
CA GLY A 137 -0.66 -4.72 -8.24
C GLY A 137 -1.27 -4.60 -6.83
N VAL A 138 -1.28 -3.38 -6.26
CA VAL A 138 -1.87 -3.11 -4.93
C VAL A 138 -3.39 -3.34 -4.92
N ALA A 139 -4.07 -3.23 -6.07
CA ALA A 139 -5.51 -3.49 -6.18
C ALA A 139 -5.88 -4.96 -5.93
N LEU A 140 -4.91 -5.87 -5.86
CA LEU A 140 -5.14 -7.26 -5.44
C LEU A 140 -5.31 -7.40 -3.92
N ASN A 141 -5.09 -6.34 -3.12
CA ASN A 141 -5.34 -6.35 -1.69
C ASN A 141 -6.85 -6.32 -1.39
N SER A 142 -7.46 -7.50 -1.31
CA SER A 142 -8.91 -7.64 -1.10
C SER A 142 -9.40 -7.07 0.23
N VAL A 143 -8.55 -7.09 1.26
CA VAL A 143 -8.89 -6.52 2.57
C VAL A 143 -9.01 -5.00 2.46
N ALA A 144 -8.04 -4.33 1.84
CA ALA A 144 -8.09 -2.88 1.61
C ALA A 144 -9.26 -2.48 0.70
N ASN A 145 -9.52 -3.25 -0.36
CA ASN A 145 -10.68 -3.03 -1.23
C ASN A 145 -12.01 -3.11 -0.45
N TYR A 146 -12.14 -4.10 0.44
CA TYR A 146 -13.34 -4.23 1.27
C TYR A 146 -13.47 -3.07 2.26
N LYS A 147 -12.38 -2.62 2.89
CA LYS A 147 -12.38 -1.45 3.77
C LYS A 147 -12.80 -0.19 3.01
N LEU A 148 -12.26 0.03 1.81
CA LEU A 148 -12.64 1.14 0.95
C LEU A 148 -14.12 1.04 0.54
N TYR A 149 -14.62 -0.12 0.14
CA TYR A 149 -16.04 -0.34 -0.14
C TYR A 149 -16.93 0.05 1.05
N LYS A 150 -16.54 -0.34 2.27
CA LYS A 150 -17.28 -0.04 3.50
C LYS A 150 -17.33 1.45 3.86
N THR A 151 -16.48 2.29 3.29
CA THR A 151 -16.56 3.75 3.47
C THR A 151 -17.80 4.37 2.81
N GLY A 152 -18.35 3.73 1.77
CA GLY A 152 -19.45 4.30 0.99
C GLY A 152 -19.09 5.53 0.16
N LEU A 153 -17.79 5.81 -0.05
CA LEU A 153 -17.32 6.96 -0.83
C LEU A 153 -17.83 6.96 -2.28
N PHE A 154 -18.01 5.78 -2.86
CA PHE A 154 -18.50 5.58 -4.22
C PHE A 154 -19.76 4.70 -4.21
N LYS A 155 -20.61 4.86 -5.24
CA LYS A 155 -21.80 4.03 -5.45
C LYS A 155 -21.43 2.69 -6.06
N ASN A 156 -20.49 2.68 -7.01
CA ASN A 156 -20.06 1.48 -7.72
C ASN A 156 -18.53 1.35 -7.69
N TYR A 157 -18.06 0.10 -7.59
CA TYR A 157 -16.66 -0.25 -7.52
C TYR A 157 -16.37 -1.30 -8.60
N PHE A 158 -15.35 -1.05 -9.42
CA PHE A 158 -14.83 -2.03 -10.35
C PHE A 158 -13.36 -2.27 -10.05
N ILE A 159 -12.99 -3.52 -9.75
CA ILE A 159 -11.60 -3.93 -9.54
C ILE A 159 -11.24 -4.83 -10.72
N GLN A 160 -10.21 -4.46 -11.46
CA GLN A 160 -9.76 -5.24 -12.61
C GLN A 160 -9.29 -6.63 -12.15
N PRO A 161 -9.83 -7.76 -12.65
CA PRO A 161 -9.42 -9.09 -12.18
C PRO A 161 -7.93 -9.37 -12.40
N ALA A 162 -7.41 -9.02 -13.58
CA ALA A 162 -5.98 -9.00 -13.86
C ALA A 162 -5.41 -7.62 -13.48
N ALA A 163 -5.45 -7.27 -12.19
CA ALA A 163 -5.13 -5.90 -11.76
C ALA A 163 -3.64 -5.57 -11.90
N GLY A 164 -2.77 -6.56 -11.75
CA GLY A 164 -1.32 -6.41 -11.89
C GLY A 164 -0.86 -6.23 -13.33
N ASP A 165 0.45 -6.31 -13.53
CA ASP A 165 1.10 -6.06 -14.82
C ASP A 165 0.60 -7.00 -15.92
N ASN A 166 0.14 -8.19 -15.56
CA ASN A 166 -0.49 -9.13 -16.48
C ASN A 166 -1.72 -8.55 -17.21
N GLY A 167 -2.45 -7.63 -16.58
CA GLY A 167 -3.61 -6.96 -17.19
C GLY A 167 -3.25 -5.80 -18.12
N THR A 168 -2.00 -5.35 -18.16
CA THR A 168 -1.60 -4.22 -19.02
C THR A 168 -1.81 -4.53 -20.50
N SER A 169 -1.60 -5.78 -20.90
CA SER A 169 -1.87 -6.28 -22.26
C SER A 169 -3.34 -6.08 -22.66
N ILE A 170 -4.27 -6.38 -21.76
CA ILE A 170 -5.71 -6.19 -21.95
C ILE A 170 -6.03 -4.70 -22.06
N GLY A 171 -5.49 -3.88 -21.17
CA GLY A 171 -5.65 -2.42 -21.22
C GLY A 171 -5.13 -1.80 -22.52
N ALA A 172 -3.96 -2.25 -22.99
CA ALA A 172 -3.36 -1.80 -24.24
C ALA A 172 -4.22 -2.19 -25.46
N ALA A 173 -4.78 -3.41 -25.46
CA ALA A 173 -5.68 -3.86 -26.52
C ALA A 173 -6.97 -3.01 -26.56
N TYR A 174 -7.61 -2.77 -25.41
CA TYR A 174 -8.79 -1.91 -25.33
C TYR A 174 -8.50 -0.46 -25.73
N TYR A 175 -7.34 0.09 -25.33
CA TYR A 175 -6.92 1.41 -25.73
C TYR A 175 -6.70 1.50 -27.24
N GLY A 176 -5.97 0.56 -27.83
CA GLY A 176 -5.76 0.50 -29.27
C GLY A 176 -7.08 0.40 -30.05
N TRP A 177 -7.98 -0.48 -29.60
CA TRP A 177 -9.27 -0.69 -30.27
C TRP A 177 -10.20 0.52 -30.17
N HIS A 178 -10.45 1.02 -28.97
CA HIS A 178 -11.44 2.07 -28.76
C HIS A 178 -10.90 3.48 -28.96
N MET A 179 -9.67 3.76 -28.52
CA MET A 179 -9.12 5.12 -28.54
C MET A 179 -8.32 5.40 -29.81
N VAL A 180 -7.52 4.45 -30.29
CA VAL A 180 -6.68 4.65 -31.49
C VAL A 180 -7.46 4.36 -32.77
N MET A 181 -8.22 3.25 -32.82
CA MET A 181 -9.01 2.86 -33.99
C MET A 181 -10.46 3.38 -33.98
N ASN A 182 -10.81 4.19 -32.96
CA ASN A 182 -12.12 4.82 -32.78
C ASN A 182 -13.32 3.86 -32.90
N GLN A 183 -13.14 2.62 -32.45
CA GLN A 183 -14.20 1.61 -32.50
C GLN A 183 -15.17 1.80 -31.31
N PRO A 184 -16.49 1.70 -31.52
CA PRO A 184 -17.47 1.94 -30.46
C PRO A 184 -17.34 0.92 -29.32
N ARG A 185 -17.62 1.35 -28.10
CA ARG A 185 -17.83 0.43 -26.96
C ARG A 185 -19.25 -0.12 -27.07
N GLN A 186 -19.39 -1.43 -27.17
CA GLN A 186 -20.69 -2.09 -27.01
C GLN A 186 -20.86 -2.41 -25.53
N VAL A 187 -21.92 -1.88 -24.93
CA VAL A 187 -22.27 -2.04 -23.51
C VAL A 187 -23.51 -2.91 -23.42
#